data_AF-A0A4Y2KRE5-F1
#
_entry.id   AF-A0A4Y2KRE5-F1
#
_cell.length_a   1.000
_cell.length_b   1.000
_cell.length_c   1.000
_cell.angle_alpha   90.00
_cell.angle_beta   90.00
_cell.angle_gamma   90.00
#
_symmetry.space_group_name_H-M   'P 1'
#
loop_
_entity.id
_entity.type
_entity.pdbx_description
1 polymer ?
#
loop_
_entity_poly.entity_id
_entity_poly.type
_entity_poly.pdbx_seq_one_letter_code
_entity_poly.pdbx_strand_id
1 'polypeptide(L)'
;MMPSQEAYDIYLDVLTHKIEYKDLDIKDCTFDFHVIELPYGGSLNKPPLDEKEIANKRSICQIKNNDNICLARSIVTALCIQNPELLCEKLGYKKLNKNDIPYIKKGRLLQKTLAVKLHEMCNIPLEVCNLDYVKQFEKFLDIQINIFCRENFNEKIYSGVYKPISIYIYNNRNHFDVITTITGFLGKRNYCDYCQVSYKRNDEHKCLLKCARCFRKESNCEGEEFLCNDCFRSFKGKKCYENHKYKNDKASVCEILWKCSKCKRNLNRIERKPEDHKCSERQCKNCRDFVDKDHKCYMKTKRSKGGLCQYSCFKKQNLDGTLEECGLCKQSAGISCMKTCNIKKPDKRYDLCDQCKYTDFSEKYFFFDLETMQETGNHEVNVVINHDFHGNKTIFNDENEYCRWLFDGKHYGYTVLAHYGKGFDFQFLAKYCFKNKIKVFTIYQGNKLMYMQSSDYNIRFIDSFNFTLIPLRNFPKTFGLRELAKGYFPHLFNTKSNQNYIGKYPDKCYYGYDSMTGEQRKTFEKWYGTVKDETFDFRKEIIKYCDSDVDILRIGCLELKKLFLKTADIDPFRYVTLAGVCMAIYRNNFLKENTIAIDEDVIQ
;
A
#
# COMPACT_ATOMS: atom_id res chain seq x y z
N MET A 1 1.30 21.08 -13.79
CA MET A 1 2.27 22.04 -14.36
C MET A 1 2.80 21.42 -15.63
N MET A 2 2.86 22.19 -16.73
CA MET A 2 3.61 21.74 -17.91
C MET A 2 5.10 21.63 -17.53
N PRO A 3 5.84 20.63 -18.04
CA PRO A 3 7.29 20.53 -17.81
C PRO A 3 8.00 21.80 -18.28
N SER A 4 9.13 22.16 -17.65
CA SER A 4 9.99 23.24 -18.15
C SER A 4 10.54 22.85 -19.53
N GLN A 5 10.88 23.85 -20.36
CA GLN A 5 11.47 23.63 -21.69
C GLN A 5 12.72 22.72 -21.60
N GLU A 6 13.54 22.88 -20.55
CA GLU A 6 14.69 22.00 -20.28
C GLU A 6 14.31 20.53 -20.06
N ALA A 7 13.19 20.26 -19.37
CA ALA A 7 12.73 18.89 -19.16
C ALA A 7 12.23 18.24 -20.46
N TYR A 8 11.65 19.05 -21.36
CA TYR A 8 11.25 18.61 -22.69
C TYR A 8 12.47 18.28 -23.56
N ASP A 9 13.49 19.13 -23.52
CA ASP A 9 14.73 18.95 -24.31
C ASP A 9 15.53 17.72 -23.84
N ILE A 10 15.65 17.49 -22.52
CA ILE A 10 16.29 16.29 -21.96
C ILE A 10 15.54 15.02 -22.36
N TYR A 11 14.20 15.07 -22.42
CA TYR A 11 13.38 13.90 -22.75
C TYR A 11 13.46 13.55 -24.25
N LEU A 12 13.49 14.55 -25.12
CA LEU A 12 13.72 14.37 -26.56
C LEU A 12 15.08 13.74 -26.83
N ASP A 13 16.12 14.14 -26.10
CA ASP A 13 17.47 13.59 -26.25
C ASP A 13 17.52 12.09 -25.90
N VAL A 14 16.81 11.68 -24.84
CA VAL A 14 16.68 10.27 -24.42
C VAL A 14 15.87 9.44 -25.43
N LEU A 15 14.81 9.99 -26.01
CA LEU A 15 13.99 9.32 -27.03
C LEU A 15 14.77 9.11 -28.33
N THR A 16 15.52 10.12 -28.76
CA THR A 16 16.35 10.08 -29.97
C THR A 16 17.43 9.00 -29.87
N HIS A 17 17.94 8.72 -28.66
CA HIS A 17 18.89 7.64 -28.43
C HIS A 17 18.29 6.23 -28.31
N LYS A 18 16.96 6.08 -28.22
CA LYS A 18 16.29 4.78 -27.99
C LYS A 18 15.46 4.26 -29.15
N ILE A 19 15.29 5.05 -30.21
CA ILE A 19 14.50 4.65 -31.38
C ILE A 19 15.43 4.06 -32.45
N GLU A 20 15.21 2.80 -32.85
CA GLU A 20 16.03 2.07 -33.83
C GLU A 20 15.70 2.40 -35.31
N TYR A 21 14.72 3.27 -35.56
CA TYR A 21 14.30 3.64 -36.92
C TYR A 21 15.04 4.89 -37.40
N LYS A 22 15.99 4.69 -38.33
CA LYS A 22 16.90 5.75 -38.84
C LYS A 22 16.23 6.79 -39.76
N ASP A 23 15.03 6.51 -40.27
CA ASP A 23 14.39 7.33 -41.31
C ASP A 23 13.26 8.22 -40.78
N LEU A 24 13.10 8.33 -39.45
CA LEU A 24 12.06 9.14 -38.82
C LEU A 24 12.70 10.27 -38.00
N ASP A 25 12.58 11.52 -38.48
CA ASP A 25 12.95 12.69 -37.68
C ASP A 25 11.86 12.96 -36.64
N ILE A 26 12.20 12.74 -35.38
CA ILE A 26 11.31 12.93 -34.22
C ILE A 26 10.81 14.38 -34.13
N LYS A 27 11.55 15.35 -34.68
CA LYS A 27 11.16 16.76 -34.68
C LYS A 27 9.95 17.06 -35.57
N ASP A 28 9.66 16.20 -36.54
CA ASP A 28 8.51 16.34 -37.44
C ASP A 28 7.25 15.60 -36.93
N CYS A 29 7.32 14.96 -35.77
CA CYS A 29 6.21 14.23 -35.17
C CYS A 29 5.46 15.08 -34.13
N THR A 30 4.12 14.98 -34.14
CA THR A 30 3.28 15.56 -33.08
C THR A 30 3.03 14.50 -32.01
N PHE A 31 3.41 14.77 -30.77
CA PHE A 31 3.25 13.83 -29.65
C PHE A 31 2.16 14.32 -28.69
N ASP A 32 1.12 13.53 -28.51
CA ASP A 32 0.14 13.72 -27.44
C ASP A 32 0.62 13.00 -26.17
N PHE A 33 1.03 13.79 -25.17
CA PHE A 33 1.52 13.27 -23.91
C PHE A 33 0.38 13.12 -22.89
N HIS A 34 -0.01 11.88 -22.63
CA HIS A 34 -0.81 11.55 -21.46
C HIS A 34 0.11 11.19 -20.30
N VAL A 35 0.33 12.13 -19.38
CA VAL A 35 1.05 11.86 -18.14
C VAL A 35 0.14 11.05 -17.22
N ILE A 36 0.35 9.75 -17.22
CA ILE A 36 -0.21 8.84 -16.22
C ILE A 36 0.88 8.65 -15.17
N GLU A 37 0.64 9.10 -13.93
CA GLU A 37 1.49 8.74 -12.80
C GLU A 37 1.38 7.23 -12.58
N LEU A 38 2.34 6.47 -13.12
CA LEU A 38 2.47 5.04 -12.85
C LEU A 38 2.86 4.85 -11.37
N PRO A 39 2.32 3.83 -10.69
CA PRO A 39 2.71 3.53 -9.32
C PRO A 39 4.18 3.12 -9.24
N TYR A 40 4.92 3.73 -8.31
CA TYR A 40 6.19 3.19 -7.86
C TYR A 40 5.93 1.88 -7.10
N GLY A 41 6.55 0.81 -7.58
CA GLY A 41 6.51 -0.50 -6.93
C GLY A 41 7.14 -0.47 -5.54
N GLY A 42 6.60 -1.33 -4.66
CA GLY A 42 7.39 -2.16 -3.76
C GLY A 42 8.39 -1.48 -2.83
N SER A 43 8.10 -0.31 -2.26
CA SER A 43 8.86 0.18 -1.10
C SER A 43 7.95 1.01 -0.20
N LEU A 44 8.15 0.89 1.10
CA LEU A 44 7.32 1.38 2.23
C LEU A 44 7.19 2.92 2.34
N ASN A 45 7.17 3.66 1.24
CA ASN A 45 7.00 5.10 1.27
C ASN A 45 5.53 5.45 1.54
N LYS A 46 5.30 6.30 2.53
CA LYS A 46 3.96 6.83 2.84
C LYS A 46 3.57 7.81 1.74
N PRO A 47 2.26 7.96 1.43
CA PRO A 47 1.82 9.02 0.52
C PRO A 47 2.28 10.41 1.01
N PRO A 48 2.38 11.41 0.11
CA PRO A 48 2.62 12.81 0.50
C PRO A 48 1.59 13.25 1.55
N LEU A 49 2.02 14.01 2.56
CA LEU A 49 1.08 14.51 3.57
C LEU A 49 0.07 15.43 2.88
N ASP A 50 -1.23 15.27 3.16
CA ASP A 50 -2.23 16.21 2.68
C ASP A 50 -2.34 17.47 3.56
N GLU A 51 -3.07 18.49 3.09
CA GLU A 51 -3.16 19.78 3.82
C GLU A 51 -3.82 19.64 5.20
N LYS A 52 -4.77 18.71 5.37
CA LYS A 52 -5.39 18.44 6.67
C LYS A 52 -4.41 17.71 7.59
N GLU A 53 -3.67 16.75 7.07
CA GLU A 53 -2.60 16.06 7.80
C GLU A 53 -1.50 17.04 8.20
N ILE A 54 -1.04 17.90 7.31
CA ILE A 54 -0.05 18.95 7.61
C ILE A 54 -0.57 19.85 8.74
N ALA A 55 -1.83 20.29 8.68
CA ALA A 55 -2.44 21.13 9.71
C ALA A 55 -2.58 20.43 11.08
N ASN A 56 -2.87 19.12 11.10
CA ASN A 56 -3.06 18.35 12.33
C ASN A 56 -1.78 17.75 12.90
N LYS A 57 -0.71 17.69 12.12
CA LYS A 57 0.52 17.00 12.48
C LYS A 57 1.38 17.87 13.39
N ARG A 58 1.39 17.53 14.67
CA ARG A 58 2.16 18.22 15.74
C ARG A 58 3.66 18.38 15.46
N SER A 59 4.23 17.54 14.60
CA SER A 59 5.64 17.62 14.19
C SER A 59 5.91 18.70 13.13
N ILE A 60 4.89 19.42 12.67
CA ILE A 60 4.99 20.54 11.73
C ILE A 60 4.47 21.81 12.44
N CYS A 61 5.24 22.88 12.38
CA CYS A 61 4.82 24.21 12.79
C CYS A 61 4.60 25.05 11.53
N GLN A 62 3.33 25.32 11.23
CA GLN A 62 2.95 26.02 10.02
C GLN A 62 3.33 27.49 10.06
N ILE A 63 3.92 27.99 8.98
CA ILE A 63 4.25 29.41 8.84
C ILE A 63 3.05 30.13 8.25
N LYS A 64 2.52 31.12 8.98
CA LYS A 64 1.41 31.96 8.51
C LYS A 64 1.95 33.29 8.03
N ASN A 65 1.99 33.49 6.73
CA ASN A 65 2.49 34.71 6.12
C ASN A 65 1.79 35.03 4.79
N ASN A 66 1.79 36.31 4.43
CA ASN A 66 1.25 36.82 3.16
C ASN A 66 2.36 37.45 2.28
N ASP A 67 3.63 37.17 2.61
CA ASP A 67 4.81 37.66 1.90
C ASP A 67 5.59 36.51 1.28
N ASN A 68 6.63 36.82 0.49
CA ASN A 68 7.38 35.81 -0.26
C ASN A 68 8.58 35.22 0.50
N ILE A 69 8.74 35.54 1.79
CA ILE A 69 9.91 35.17 2.61
C ILE A 69 9.63 34.01 3.58
N CYS A 70 8.73 33.09 3.22
CA CYS A 70 8.34 31.96 4.09
C CYS A 70 9.53 31.04 4.45
N LEU A 71 10.55 30.93 3.59
CA LEU A 71 11.79 30.21 3.90
C LEU A 71 12.54 30.85 5.08
N ALA A 72 12.83 32.15 5.01
CA ALA A 72 13.52 32.85 6.10
C ALA A 72 12.68 32.85 7.39
N ARG A 73 11.36 32.99 7.29
CA ARG A 73 10.43 32.84 8.43
C ARG A 73 10.50 31.44 9.04
N SER A 74 10.61 30.40 8.21
CA SER A 74 10.80 29.02 8.65
C SER A 74 12.12 28.84 9.38
N ILE A 75 13.23 29.35 8.83
CA ILE A 75 14.57 29.27 9.43
C ILE A 75 14.58 29.96 10.81
N VAL A 76 14.07 31.19 10.88
CA VAL A 76 13.95 31.94 12.15
C VAL A 76 13.11 31.18 13.17
N THR A 77 11.97 30.61 12.73
CA THR A 77 11.08 29.86 13.62
C THR A 77 11.72 28.55 14.09
N ALA A 78 12.44 27.84 13.22
CA ALA A 78 13.15 26.62 13.55
C ALA A 78 14.26 26.86 14.57
N LEU A 79 15.09 27.90 14.35
CA LEU A 79 16.14 28.30 15.30
C LEU A 79 15.54 28.79 16.62
N CYS A 80 14.46 29.56 16.59
CA CYS A 80 13.77 29.98 17.82
C CYS A 80 13.31 28.78 18.68
N ILE A 81 12.90 27.67 18.05
CA ILE A 81 12.46 26.45 18.74
C ILE A 81 13.66 25.63 19.25
N GLN A 82 14.70 25.47 18.45
CA GLN A 82 15.80 24.55 18.75
C GLN A 82 16.97 25.22 19.48
N ASN A 83 17.33 26.44 19.09
CA ASN A 83 18.50 27.16 19.59
C ASN A 83 18.31 28.69 19.53
N PRO A 84 17.51 29.27 20.46
CA PRO A 84 17.16 30.70 20.44
C PRO A 84 18.36 31.61 20.70
N GLU A 85 19.39 31.12 21.39
CA GLU A 85 20.60 31.88 21.69
C GLU A 85 21.40 32.16 20.41
N LEU A 86 21.61 31.14 19.56
CA LEU A 86 22.25 31.31 18.25
C LEU A 86 21.50 32.32 17.37
N LEU A 87 20.16 32.26 17.36
CA LEU A 87 19.33 33.19 16.59
C LEU A 87 19.58 34.65 17.03
N CYS A 88 19.56 34.91 18.34
CA CYS A 88 19.82 36.23 18.91
C CYS A 88 21.23 36.72 18.60
N GLU A 89 22.24 35.85 18.76
CA GLU A 89 23.64 36.16 18.48
C GLU A 89 23.85 36.54 17.01
N LYS A 90 23.45 35.65 16.08
CA LYS A 90 23.67 35.85 14.64
C LYS A 90 22.93 37.04 14.08
N LEU A 91 21.73 37.33 14.59
CA LEU A 91 20.93 38.47 14.14
C LEU A 91 21.16 39.73 14.97
N GLY A 92 22.09 39.74 15.95
CA GLY A 92 22.31 40.88 16.84
C GLY A 92 20.99 41.37 17.48
N TYR A 93 20.20 40.44 18.02
CA TYR A 93 18.92 40.73 18.67
C TYR A 93 19.03 40.43 20.17
N LYS A 94 18.30 41.21 20.99
CA LYS A 94 18.26 40.99 22.43
C LYS A 94 17.77 39.57 22.76
N LYS A 95 18.12 39.06 23.94
CA LYS A 95 17.63 37.76 24.43
C LYS A 95 16.10 37.71 24.38
N LEU A 96 15.55 36.65 23.78
CA LEU A 96 14.11 36.46 23.68
C LEU A 96 13.49 36.36 25.08
N ASN A 97 12.39 37.07 25.29
CA ASN A 97 11.58 36.95 26.50
C ASN A 97 10.58 35.78 26.38
N LYS A 98 9.88 35.46 27.47
CA LYS A 98 8.92 34.33 27.53
C LYS A 98 7.77 34.44 26.50
N ASN A 99 7.41 35.63 26.07
CA ASN A 99 6.33 35.88 25.12
C ASN A 99 6.80 35.86 23.65
N ASP A 100 8.09 36.11 23.40
CA ASP A 100 8.65 36.20 22.05
C ASP A 100 8.58 34.85 21.31
N ILE A 101 8.88 33.73 22.00
CA ILE A 101 8.87 32.40 21.38
C ILE A 101 7.46 32.01 20.87
N PRO A 102 6.39 32.08 21.69
CA PRO A 102 5.02 31.89 21.19
C PRO A 102 4.63 32.86 20.08
N TYR A 103 5.11 34.10 20.11
CA TYR A 103 4.79 35.11 19.09
C TYR A 103 5.42 34.78 17.74
N ILE A 104 6.69 34.35 17.74
CA ILE A 104 7.40 33.91 16.55
C ILE A 104 6.69 32.68 15.96
N LYS A 105 6.34 31.67 16.79
CA LYS A 105 5.62 30.47 16.32
C LYS A 105 4.24 30.77 15.74
N LYS A 106 3.57 31.83 16.20
CA LYS A 106 2.25 32.27 15.70
C LYS A 106 2.33 33.16 14.45
N GLY A 107 3.54 33.44 13.93
CA GLY A 107 3.72 34.30 12.76
C GLY A 107 3.47 35.79 13.03
N ARG A 108 3.61 36.25 14.28
CA ARG A 108 3.43 37.67 14.65
C ARG A 108 4.55 38.53 14.07
N LEU A 109 4.41 39.86 14.19
CA LEU A 109 5.31 40.85 13.59
C LEU A 109 6.80 40.56 13.83
N LEU A 110 7.17 40.11 15.03
CA LEU A 110 8.56 39.78 15.38
C LEU A 110 9.17 38.70 14.46
N GLN A 111 8.39 37.70 14.02
CA GLN A 111 8.86 36.69 13.06
C GLN A 111 9.24 37.35 11.73
N LYS A 112 8.42 38.29 11.24
CA LYS A 112 8.69 39.03 10.00
C LYS A 112 9.95 39.88 10.15
N THR A 113 10.05 40.63 11.24
CA THR A 113 11.19 41.53 11.49
C THR A 113 12.51 40.77 11.49
N LEU A 114 12.57 39.63 12.19
CA LEU A 114 13.78 38.80 12.22
C LEU A 114 14.07 38.13 10.88
N ALA A 115 13.05 37.72 10.13
CA ALA A 115 13.22 37.13 8.79
C ALA A 115 13.75 38.16 7.78
N VAL A 116 13.23 39.39 7.79
CA VAL A 116 13.76 40.50 6.96
C VAL A 116 15.20 40.82 7.34
N LYS A 117 15.51 40.89 8.64
CA LYS A 117 16.88 41.10 9.11
C LYS A 117 17.84 40.00 8.65
N LEU A 118 17.38 38.74 8.63
CA LEU A 118 18.18 37.62 8.11
C LEU A 118 18.48 37.79 6.60
N HIS A 119 17.51 38.24 5.80
CA HIS A 119 17.73 38.58 4.39
C HIS A 119 18.75 39.72 4.22
N GLU A 120 18.59 40.80 4.99
CA GLU A 120 19.51 41.95 4.97
C GLU A 120 20.94 41.55 5.32
N MET A 121 21.14 40.75 6.38
CA MET A 121 22.48 40.31 6.80
C MET A 121 23.15 39.34 5.82
N CYS A 122 22.36 38.64 5.00
CA CYS A 122 22.87 37.76 3.96
C CYS A 122 22.98 38.44 2.58
N ASN A 123 22.57 39.72 2.45
CA ASN A 123 22.43 40.43 1.18
C ASN A 123 21.53 39.70 0.17
N ILE A 124 20.44 39.10 0.63
CA ILE A 124 19.49 38.35 -0.21
C ILE A 124 18.23 39.21 -0.46
N PRO A 125 17.80 39.41 -1.73
CA PRO A 125 16.58 40.15 -2.04
C PRO A 125 15.32 39.58 -1.35
N LEU A 126 14.34 40.44 -1.05
CA LEU A 126 13.07 40.06 -0.42
C LEU A 126 12.08 39.48 -1.45
N GLU A 127 12.48 38.42 -2.14
CA GLU A 127 11.69 37.76 -3.18
C GLU A 127 11.41 36.28 -2.87
N VAL A 128 10.76 35.59 -3.81
CA VAL A 128 10.45 34.16 -3.68
C VAL A 128 11.76 33.39 -3.55
N CYS A 129 11.90 32.66 -2.44
CA CYS A 129 13.14 31.97 -2.14
C CYS A 129 13.37 30.73 -3.01
N ASN A 130 14.58 30.61 -3.55
CA ASN A 130 15.06 29.41 -4.24
C ASN A 130 16.11 28.64 -3.39
N LEU A 131 16.57 27.49 -3.89
CA LEU A 131 17.53 26.64 -3.17
C LEU A 131 18.92 27.28 -3.00
N ASP A 132 19.30 28.26 -3.81
CA ASP A 132 20.60 28.92 -3.67
C ASP A 132 20.63 29.89 -2.48
N TYR A 133 19.50 30.48 -2.12
CA TYR A 133 19.37 31.26 -0.88
C TYR A 133 19.52 30.40 0.36
N VAL A 134 19.11 29.13 0.31
CA VAL A 134 19.29 28.18 1.41
C VAL A 134 20.78 28.04 1.77
N LYS A 135 21.67 27.88 0.77
CA LYS A 135 23.12 27.76 0.98
C LYS A 135 23.71 29.01 1.64
N GLN A 136 23.23 30.19 1.25
CA GLN A 136 23.68 31.46 1.82
C GLN A 136 23.27 31.61 3.28
N PHE A 137 21.99 31.33 3.60
CA PHE A 137 21.52 31.30 4.98
C PHE A 137 22.28 30.27 5.83
N GLU A 138 22.51 29.07 5.27
CA GLU A 138 23.25 28.00 5.92
C GLU A 138 24.68 28.45 6.30
N LYS A 139 25.39 29.08 5.35
CA LYS A 139 26.75 29.59 5.56
C LYS A 139 26.80 30.71 6.60
N PHE A 140 25.86 31.67 6.56
CA PHE A 140 25.82 32.78 7.50
C PHE A 140 25.54 32.31 8.94
N LEU A 141 24.57 31.41 9.10
CA LEU A 141 24.15 30.87 10.40
C LEU A 141 25.10 29.81 10.94
N ASP A 142 25.93 29.19 10.09
CA ASP A 142 26.82 28.06 10.40
C ASP A 142 26.06 26.84 10.96
N ILE A 143 24.96 26.48 10.30
CA ILE A 143 24.08 25.36 10.66
C ILE A 143 23.95 24.38 9.48
N GLN A 144 23.24 23.26 9.67
CA GLN A 144 22.79 22.40 8.57
C GLN A 144 21.30 22.64 8.32
N ILE A 145 20.91 22.91 7.08
CA ILE A 145 19.51 23.00 6.68
C ILE A 145 19.12 21.73 5.93
N ASN A 146 18.00 21.12 6.30
CA ASN A 146 17.44 19.94 5.62
C ASN A 146 16.02 20.26 5.16
N ILE A 147 15.73 20.10 3.86
CA ILE A 147 14.43 20.40 3.28
C ILE A 147 13.78 19.11 2.77
N PHE A 148 12.59 18.83 3.28
CA PHE A 148 11.71 17.77 2.81
C PHE A 148 10.60 18.35 1.94
N CYS A 149 10.25 17.68 0.85
CA CYS A 149 9.32 18.22 -0.14
C CYS A 149 8.09 17.32 -0.30
N ARG A 150 6.90 17.91 -0.25
CA ARG A 150 5.64 17.19 -0.44
C ARG A 150 5.56 16.57 -1.83
N GLU A 151 5.91 17.34 -2.85
CA GLU A 151 5.85 16.95 -4.26
C GLU A 151 6.78 15.77 -4.55
N ASN A 152 7.82 15.59 -3.75
CA ASN A 152 8.74 14.45 -3.79
C ASN A 152 8.40 13.41 -2.71
N PHE A 153 7.12 13.14 -2.42
CA PHE A 153 6.70 12.10 -1.47
C PHE A 153 7.22 12.27 -0.04
N ASN A 154 7.36 13.52 0.41
CA ASN A 154 8.02 13.86 1.68
C ASN A 154 9.47 13.37 1.75
N GLU A 155 10.15 13.23 0.62
CA GLU A 155 11.59 12.95 0.56
C GLU A 155 12.40 14.22 0.75
N LYS A 156 13.65 14.03 1.15
CA LYS A 156 14.59 15.12 1.37
C LYS A 156 15.14 15.58 0.03
N ILE A 157 14.85 16.82 -0.35
CA ILE A 157 15.31 17.45 -1.60
C ILE A 157 16.60 18.25 -1.42
N TYR A 158 16.92 18.65 -0.19
CA TYR A 158 18.14 19.39 0.13
C TYR A 158 18.67 18.97 1.49
N SER A 159 19.99 18.87 1.61
CA SER A 159 20.70 18.59 2.85
C SER A 159 22.05 19.27 2.80
N GLY A 160 22.25 20.24 3.68
CA GLY A 160 23.53 20.90 3.88
C GLY A 160 24.64 19.99 4.39
N VAL A 161 25.84 20.54 4.57
CA VAL A 161 26.92 19.82 5.24
C VAL A 161 26.54 19.63 6.71
N TYR A 162 26.83 18.46 7.29
CA TYR A 162 26.49 18.21 8.69
C TYR A 162 27.12 19.25 9.64
N LYS A 163 26.28 19.80 10.52
CA LYS A 163 26.65 20.70 11.60
C LYS A 163 25.92 20.26 12.89
N PRO A 164 26.49 20.55 14.08
CA PRO A 164 25.86 20.19 15.35
C PRO A 164 24.43 20.71 15.50
N ILE A 165 24.14 21.87 14.90
CA ILE A 165 22.79 22.45 14.84
C ILE A 165 22.22 22.15 13.45
N SER A 166 21.16 21.35 13.43
CA SER A 166 20.49 20.89 12.21
C SER A 166 19.00 21.23 12.26
N ILE A 167 18.54 22.06 11.34
CA ILE A 167 17.12 22.41 11.22
C ILE A 167 16.46 21.65 10.08
N TYR A 168 15.15 21.44 10.22
CA TYR A 168 14.33 20.68 9.28
C TYR A 168 13.16 21.53 8.80
N ILE A 169 13.02 21.67 7.50
CA ILE A 169 12.02 22.50 6.83
C ILE A 169 11.19 21.60 5.90
N TYR A 170 9.90 21.88 5.78
CA TYR A 170 8.98 21.17 4.91
C TYR A 170 8.47 22.12 3.82
N ASN A 171 8.69 21.78 2.56
CA ASN A 171 8.20 22.50 1.40
C ASN A 171 6.91 21.85 0.88
N ASN A 172 5.89 22.68 0.64
CA ASN A 172 4.63 22.31 0.03
C ASN A 172 4.23 23.42 -0.95
N ARG A 173 4.29 23.15 -2.26
CA ARG A 173 3.91 24.09 -3.33
C ARG A 173 4.56 25.48 -3.19
N ASN A 174 5.87 25.50 -2.91
CA ASN A 174 6.69 26.70 -2.66
C ASN A 174 6.39 27.46 -1.35
N HIS A 175 5.63 26.85 -0.44
CA HIS A 175 5.48 27.32 0.93
C HIS A 175 6.34 26.49 1.88
N PHE A 176 7.12 27.16 2.72
CA PHE A 176 8.00 26.51 3.69
C PHE A 176 7.40 26.56 5.09
N ASP A 177 7.32 25.39 5.72
CA ASP A 177 6.94 25.15 7.10
C ASP A 177 8.11 24.57 7.90
N VAL A 178 8.01 24.57 9.24
CA VAL A 178 9.07 24.01 10.10
C VAL A 178 8.72 22.59 10.53
N ILE A 179 9.64 21.65 10.34
CA ILE A 179 9.57 20.33 10.96
C ILE A 179 10.18 20.42 12.36
N THR A 180 9.34 20.36 13.38
CA THR A 180 9.76 20.49 14.79
C THR A 180 10.38 19.20 15.34
N THR A 181 9.94 18.05 14.82
CA THR A 181 10.47 16.73 15.22
C THR A 181 10.55 15.80 14.00
N ILE A 182 11.77 15.49 13.56
CA ILE A 182 11.98 14.68 12.33
C ILE A 182 11.45 13.25 12.45
N THR A 183 11.58 12.61 13.61
CA THR A 183 11.04 11.27 13.88
C THR A 183 9.51 11.26 13.86
N GLY A 184 8.88 12.30 14.43
CA GLY A 184 7.44 12.52 14.35
C GLY A 184 6.96 12.79 12.93
N PHE A 185 7.75 13.53 12.15
CA PHE A 185 7.49 13.80 10.73
C PHE A 185 7.47 12.52 9.91
N LEU A 186 8.58 11.76 9.91
CA LEU A 186 8.73 10.51 9.17
C LEU A 186 7.87 9.36 9.73
N GLY A 187 7.40 9.49 10.99
CA GLY A 187 6.73 8.42 11.73
C GLY A 187 7.63 7.20 11.89
N LYS A 188 8.90 7.45 12.24
CA LYS A 188 9.93 6.44 12.49
C LYS A 188 10.38 6.53 13.94
N ARG A 189 10.92 5.43 14.48
CA ARG A 189 11.34 5.38 15.89
C ARG A 189 12.58 6.22 16.15
N ASN A 190 13.61 6.09 15.31
CA ASN A 190 14.85 6.82 15.45
C ASN A 190 15.30 7.38 14.10
N TYR A 191 16.00 8.51 14.17
CA TYR A 191 16.66 9.17 13.04
C TYR A 191 18.10 9.52 13.45
N CYS A 192 19.04 9.50 12.49
CA CYS A 192 20.39 9.96 12.70
C CYS A 192 20.62 11.25 11.91
N ASP A 193 20.86 12.37 12.59
CA ASP A 193 21.13 13.66 11.94
C ASP A 193 22.46 13.65 11.18
N TYR A 194 23.45 12.86 11.61
CA TYR A 194 24.74 12.76 10.92
C TYR A 194 24.67 11.90 9.66
N CYS A 195 24.18 10.67 9.80
CA CYS A 195 24.07 9.73 8.68
C CYS A 195 22.83 9.97 7.82
N GLN A 196 21.90 10.82 8.27
CA GLN A 196 20.68 11.18 7.56
C GLN A 196 19.79 9.97 7.20
N VAL A 197 19.71 8.99 8.10
CA VAL A 197 18.92 7.76 7.92
C VAL A 197 18.05 7.43 9.13
N SER A 198 16.91 6.79 8.85
CA SER A 198 16.03 6.23 9.88
C SER A 198 16.42 4.80 10.23
N TYR A 199 16.25 4.40 11.49
CA TYR A 199 16.56 3.04 11.94
C TYR A 199 15.62 2.57 13.06
N LYS A 200 15.45 1.25 13.18
CA LYS A 200 14.52 0.68 14.17
C LYS A 200 15.19 0.53 15.53
N ARG A 201 16.44 0.04 15.57
CA ARG A 201 17.20 -0.19 16.80
C ARG A 201 18.59 0.44 16.74
N ASN A 202 19.10 0.86 17.90
CA ASN A 202 20.41 1.53 18.01
C ASN A 202 21.59 0.64 17.57
N ASP A 203 21.46 -0.69 17.69
CA ASP A 203 22.52 -1.65 17.35
C ASP A 203 22.57 -2.00 15.86
N GLU A 204 21.49 -1.75 15.11
CA GLU A 204 21.43 -1.93 13.66
C GLU A 204 22.15 -0.79 12.91
N HIS A 205 22.26 0.39 13.53
CA HIS A 205 22.80 1.59 12.88
C HIS A 205 24.22 1.91 13.34
N LYS A 206 25.18 1.83 12.41
CA LYS A 206 26.57 2.23 12.62
C LYS A 206 26.75 3.70 12.24
N CYS A 207 27.06 4.55 13.21
CA CYS A 207 27.26 5.99 13.03
C CYS A 207 28.65 6.38 13.54
N LEU A 208 29.37 7.23 12.79
CA LEU A 208 30.70 7.69 13.18
C LEU A 208 30.68 8.53 14.48
N LEU A 209 29.59 9.25 14.76
CA LEU A 209 29.45 10.06 15.98
C LEU A 209 29.00 9.28 17.21
N LYS A 210 28.71 7.98 17.08
CA LYS A 210 28.34 7.11 18.21
C LYS A 210 29.45 6.10 18.47
N CYS A 211 29.73 5.84 19.74
CA CYS A 211 30.62 4.75 20.09
C CYS A 211 30.00 3.41 19.65
N ALA A 212 30.72 2.62 18.85
CA ALA A 212 30.27 1.30 18.40
C ALA A 212 30.11 0.26 19.53
N ARG A 213 30.63 0.55 20.74
CA ARG A 213 30.55 -0.36 21.89
C ARG A 213 29.34 -0.03 22.79
N CYS A 214 29.24 1.21 23.28
CA CYS A 214 28.18 1.64 24.19
C CYS A 214 27.01 2.38 23.52
N PHE A 215 27.09 2.66 22.21
CA PHE A 215 26.08 3.35 21.38
C PHE A 215 25.68 4.76 21.84
N ARG A 216 26.50 5.41 22.68
CA ARG A 216 26.33 6.82 23.08
C ARG A 216 27.04 7.78 22.11
N LYS A 217 26.38 8.89 21.78
CA LYS A 217 26.97 10.02 21.03
C LYS A 217 28.10 10.66 21.86
N GLU A 218 29.14 11.18 21.19
CA GLU A 218 30.14 12.09 21.77
C GLU A 218 30.79 11.58 23.08
N SER A 219 30.97 10.26 23.18
CA SER A 219 31.28 9.63 24.45
C SER A 219 32.78 9.56 24.76
N ASN A 220 33.67 10.08 23.89
CA ASN A 220 35.15 10.03 23.99
C ASN A 220 35.63 8.77 24.74
N CYS A 221 35.28 7.61 24.18
CA CYS A 221 35.50 6.30 24.80
C CYS A 221 36.93 5.83 24.53
N GLU A 222 37.85 6.39 25.29
CA GLU A 222 39.29 6.12 25.23
C GLU A 222 39.80 5.61 26.59
N GLY A 223 40.99 5.02 26.60
CA GLY A 223 41.60 4.41 27.79
C GLY A 223 41.52 2.88 27.82
N GLU A 224 41.75 2.33 29.01
CA GLU A 224 41.89 0.89 29.27
C GLU A 224 40.64 0.08 28.93
N GLU A 225 40.81 -1.20 28.60
CA GLU A 225 39.70 -2.06 28.20
C GLU A 225 39.04 -2.76 29.41
N PHE A 226 37.76 -2.46 29.65
CA PHE A 226 36.93 -3.05 30.70
C PHE A 226 36.05 -4.16 30.13
N LEU A 227 36.14 -5.37 30.69
CA LEU A 227 35.26 -6.49 30.36
C LEU A 227 33.99 -6.44 31.22
N CYS A 228 32.82 -6.54 30.61
CA CYS A 228 31.57 -6.66 31.34
C CYS A 228 31.22 -8.12 31.60
N ASN A 229 31.00 -8.48 32.86
CA ASN A 229 30.66 -9.85 33.27
C ASN A 229 29.23 -10.27 32.87
N ASP A 230 28.33 -9.31 32.61
CA ASP A 230 26.92 -9.60 32.31
C ASP A 230 26.70 -9.89 30.81
N CYS A 231 27.39 -9.14 29.94
CA CYS A 231 27.25 -9.26 28.49
C CYS A 231 28.50 -9.78 27.79
N PHE A 232 29.61 -9.98 28.51
CA PHE A 232 30.90 -10.45 27.99
C PHE A 232 31.52 -9.58 26.88
N ARG A 233 31.04 -8.34 26.70
CA ARG A 233 31.58 -7.36 25.76
C ARG A 233 32.64 -6.50 26.43
N SER A 234 33.55 -5.96 25.62
CA SER A 234 34.64 -5.08 26.07
C SER A 234 34.38 -3.61 25.74
N PHE A 235 34.76 -2.72 26.66
CA PHE A 235 34.48 -1.29 26.63
C PHE A 235 35.76 -0.48 26.90
N LYS A 236 35.99 0.61 26.15
CA LYS A 236 37.20 1.45 26.30
C LYS A 236 36.97 2.58 27.30
N GLY A 237 37.61 2.52 28.46
CA GLY A 237 37.50 3.47 29.55
C GLY A 237 36.25 3.26 30.41
N LYS A 238 36.33 3.75 31.66
CA LYS A 238 35.25 3.69 32.65
C LYS A 238 33.95 4.33 32.15
N LYS A 239 34.06 5.46 31.44
CA LYS A 239 32.90 6.16 30.83
C LYS A 239 32.15 5.29 29.82
N CYS A 240 32.86 4.53 28.96
CA CYS A 240 32.22 3.61 28.01
C CYS A 240 31.51 2.45 28.73
N TYR A 241 32.15 1.95 29.80
CA TYR A 241 31.60 0.90 30.64
C TYR A 241 30.32 1.36 31.38
N GLU A 242 30.30 2.57 31.95
CA GLU A 242 29.08 3.06 32.62
C GLU A 242 27.96 3.33 31.60
N ASN A 243 28.30 3.91 30.45
CA ASN A 243 27.36 4.23 29.38
C ASN A 243 26.62 3.02 28.82
N HIS A 244 27.24 1.83 28.76
CA HIS A 244 26.58 0.64 28.20
C HIS A 244 25.60 -0.01 29.20
N LYS A 245 25.82 0.18 30.51
CA LYS A 245 24.91 -0.29 31.58
C LYS A 245 23.77 0.68 31.87
N TYR A 246 23.93 1.94 31.47
CA TYR A 246 22.87 2.93 31.61
C TYR A 246 21.60 2.47 30.87
N LYS A 247 20.49 2.34 31.60
CA LYS A 247 19.17 2.05 31.03
C LYS A 247 18.55 3.31 30.45
N ASN A 248 18.17 3.28 29.18
CA ASN A 248 17.18 4.23 28.66
C ASN A 248 15.77 3.81 29.10
N ASP A 249 14.73 4.51 28.65
CA ASP A 249 13.32 4.24 28.95
C ASP A 249 12.83 2.79 28.66
N LYS A 250 13.65 1.93 28.05
CA LYS A 250 13.33 0.53 27.74
C LYS A 250 14.36 -0.47 28.24
N ALA A 251 15.64 -0.31 27.86
CA ALA A 251 16.72 -1.25 28.19
C ALA A 251 18.11 -0.63 27.96
N SER A 252 19.11 -1.13 28.68
CA SER A 252 20.53 -0.83 28.48
C SER A 252 21.12 -1.61 27.31
N VAL A 253 22.30 -1.19 26.81
CA VAL A 253 23.02 -1.96 25.78
C VAL A 253 23.45 -3.33 26.33
N CYS A 254 23.76 -3.41 27.63
CA CYS A 254 24.12 -4.64 28.32
C CYS A 254 23.01 -5.71 28.29
N GLU A 255 21.76 -5.27 28.44
CA GLU A 255 20.57 -6.15 28.43
C GLU A 255 20.20 -6.59 27.00
N ILE A 256 20.59 -5.82 25.99
CA ILE A 256 20.22 -6.07 24.60
C ILE A 256 21.25 -6.94 23.89
N LEU A 257 22.54 -6.64 24.07
CA LEU A 257 23.64 -7.28 23.36
C LEU A 257 24.48 -8.13 24.29
N TRP A 258 25.02 -9.22 23.76
CA TRP A 258 25.98 -10.07 24.45
C TRP A 258 27.01 -10.62 23.47
N LYS A 259 28.17 -11.04 23.97
CA LYS A 259 29.23 -11.66 23.19
C LYS A 259 29.37 -13.11 23.58
N CYS A 260 29.36 -14.01 22.61
CA CYS A 260 29.62 -15.42 22.89
C CYS A 260 31.07 -15.62 23.35
N SER A 261 31.28 -16.31 24.48
CA SER A 261 32.62 -16.61 25.00
C SER A 261 33.41 -17.56 24.09
N LYS A 262 32.74 -18.42 23.32
CA LYS A 262 33.34 -19.39 22.39
C LYS A 262 33.65 -18.77 21.02
N CYS A 263 32.62 -18.36 20.25
CA CYS A 263 32.82 -17.84 18.90
C CYS A 263 33.11 -16.33 18.82
N LYS A 264 33.10 -15.61 19.95
CA LYS A 264 33.37 -14.16 20.06
C LYS A 264 32.41 -13.27 19.25
N ARG A 265 31.33 -13.80 18.69
CA ARG A 265 30.30 -13.05 17.96
C ARG A 265 29.45 -12.21 18.92
N ASN A 266 29.13 -10.98 18.52
CA ASN A 266 28.13 -10.14 19.19
C ASN A 266 26.73 -10.51 18.68
N LEU A 267 25.81 -10.78 19.60
CA LEU A 267 24.46 -11.24 19.32
C LEU A 267 23.45 -10.40 20.12
N ASN A 268 22.22 -10.32 19.60
CA ASN A 268 21.12 -9.67 20.28
C ASN A 268 20.29 -10.68 21.07
N ARG A 269 20.01 -10.44 22.36
CA ARG A 269 19.25 -11.36 23.23
C ARG A 269 17.81 -11.59 22.78
N ILE A 270 17.21 -10.66 22.04
CA ILE A 270 15.86 -10.79 21.49
C ILE A 270 15.86 -11.72 20.27
N GLU A 271 16.89 -11.63 19.43
CA GLU A 271 17.00 -12.46 18.22
C GLU A 271 17.54 -13.85 18.51
N ARG A 272 18.54 -13.93 19.40
CA ARG A 272 19.18 -15.19 19.80
C ARG A 272 19.62 -15.12 21.26
N LYS A 273 18.89 -15.85 22.11
CA LYS A 273 19.21 -15.95 23.53
C LYS A 273 20.53 -16.72 23.73
N PRO A 274 21.29 -16.44 24.80
CA PRO A 274 22.52 -17.16 25.09
C PRO A 274 22.38 -18.68 25.17
N GLU A 275 21.24 -19.16 25.68
CA GLU A 275 20.97 -20.59 25.88
C GLU A 275 20.71 -21.30 24.55
N ASP A 276 20.14 -20.59 23.57
CA ASP A 276 19.79 -21.16 22.27
C ASP A 276 20.96 -21.12 21.27
N HIS A 277 21.97 -20.28 21.51
CA HIS A 277 23.04 -20.00 20.54
C HIS A 277 24.00 -21.18 20.34
N LYS A 278 24.15 -21.60 19.08
CA LYS A 278 25.18 -22.55 18.65
C LYS A 278 26.26 -21.82 17.86
N CYS A 279 27.52 -22.03 18.23
CA CYS A 279 28.64 -21.44 17.49
C CYS A 279 28.66 -21.96 16.04
N SER A 280 29.02 -21.10 15.09
CA SER A 280 29.00 -21.35 13.64
C SER A 280 27.62 -21.35 12.96
N GLU A 281 26.54 -21.19 13.72
CA GLU A 281 25.21 -21.00 13.13
C GLU A 281 25.10 -19.64 12.41
N ARG A 282 24.25 -19.55 11.41
CA ARG A 282 23.85 -18.33 10.69
C ARG A 282 22.34 -18.28 10.61
N GLN A 283 21.76 -17.09 10.47
CA GLN A 283 20.35 -17.00 10.15
C GLN A 283 20.15 -17.16 8.64
N CYS A 284 19.40 -18.17 8.21
CA CYS A 284 19.07 -18.35 6.80
C CYS A 284 18.14 -17.21 6.34
N LYS A 285 18.46 -16.55 5.21
CA LYS A 285 17.63 -15.46 4.67
C LYS A 285 16.24 -15.94 4.23
N ASN A 286 16.15 -17.19 3.78
CA ASN A 286 14.92 -17.80 3.26
C ASN A 286 14.00 -18.31 4.38
N CYS A 287 14.47 -19.22 5.23
CA CYS A 287 13.63 -19.79 6.29
C CYS A 287 13.61 -18.97 7.59
N ARG A 288 14.54 -18.01 7.74
CA ARG A 288 14.74 -17.15 8.94
C ARG A 288 15.14 -17.89 10.23
N ASP A 289 15.40 -19.19 10.13
CA ASP A 289 15.91 -20.01 11.23
C ASP A 289 17.42 -19.87 11.36
N PHE A 290 17.94 -20.13 12.57
CA PHE A 290 19.36 -20.27 12.83
C PHE A 290 19.81 -21.70 12.48
N VAL A 291 20.74 -21.80 11.55
CA VAL A 291 21.13 -23.04 10.87
C VAL A 291 22.65 -23.09 10.68
N ASP A 292 23.19 -24.27 10.46
CA ASP A 292 24.63 -24.44 10.20
C ASP A 292 25.04 -23.91 8.81
N LYS A 293 26.35 -23.83 8.55
CA LYS A 293 26.88 -23.31 7.27
C LYS A 293 26.36 -24.09 6.07
N ASP A 294 26.32 -25.41 6.18
CA ASP A 294 25.91 -26.32 5.10
C ASP A 294 24.38 -26.50 5.00
N HIS A 295 23.62 -25.59 5.61
CA HIS A 295 22.17 -25.60 5.54
C HIS A 295 21.69 -25.55 4.09
N LYS A 296 21.06 -26.64 3.66
CA LYS A 296 20.24 -26.67 2.47
C LYS A 296 18.84 -26.20 2.87
N CYS A 297 18.47 -25.00 2.43
CA CYS A 297 17.12 -24.52 2.66
C CYS A 297 16.18 -25.28 1.73
N TYR A 298 15.06 -25.78 2.27
CA TYR A 298 14.05 -26.47 1.49
C TYR A 298 12.72 -25.73 1.56
N MET A 299 11.90 -25.89 0.52
CA MET A 299 10.54 -25.40 0.55
C MET A 299 9.77 -26.07 1.68
N LYS A 300 9.21 -25.25 2.58
CA LYS A 300 8.40 -25.74 3.69
C LYS A 300 6.96 -25.97 3.26
N THR A 301 6.33 -26.98 3.85
CA THR A 301 4.88 -27.15 3.78
C THR A 301 4.20 -25.87 4.27
N LYS A 302 3.06 -25.53 3.67
CA LYS A 302 2.32 -24.33 4.04
C LYS A 302 0.84 -24.62 3.92
N ARG A 303 0.11 -24.34 4.99
CA ARG A 303 -1.33 -24.57 5.02
C ARG A 303 -2.06 -23.75 3.97
N SER A 304 -3.00 -24.39 3.28
CA SER A 304 -3.94 -23.74 2.38
C SER A 304 -4.86 -22.77 3.15
N LYS A 305 -5.42 -21.77 2.45
CA LYS A 305 -6.31 -20.75 3.03
C LYS A 305 -7.77 -21.08 2.74
N GLY A 306 -8.65 -20.75 3.68
CA GLY A 306 -10.10 -20.74 3.47
C GLY A 306 -10.83 -22.09 3.56
N GLY A 307 -10.16 -23.15 4.04
CA GLY A 307 -10.78 -24.45 4.29
C GLY A 307 -11.75 -24.50 5.48
N LEU A 308 -12.47 -25.61 5.59
CA LEU A 308 -13.44 -25.97 6.62
C LEU A 308 -12.78 -26.68 7.82
N CYS A 309 -13.49 -26.79 8.95
CA CYS A 309 -12.96 -27.48 10.14
C CYS A 309 -12.95 -29.00 9.92
N GLN A 310 -11.78 -29.63 10.06
CA GLN A 310 -11.63 -31.08 9.85
C GLN A 310 -11.94 -31.95 11.08
N TYR A 311 -12.09 -31.37 12.28
CA TYR A 311 -12.14 -32.12 13.54
C TYR A 311 -13.47 -32.07 14.31
N SER A 312 -14.50 -31.32 13.88
CA SER A 312 -15.75 -31.26 14.67
C SER A 312 -17.04 -30.79 13.98
N CYS A 313 -17.07 -30.50 12.67
CA CYS A 313 -18.31 -30.02 12.03
C CYS A 313 -18.80 -30.78 10.78
N PHE A 314 -18.00 -31.67 10.17
CA PHE A 314 -18.38 -32.28 8.87
C PHE A 314 -18.05 -33.76 8.69
N LYS A 315 -17.85 -34.52 9.78
CA LYS A 315 -17.65 -35.97 9.67
C LYS A 315 -18.82 -36.75 10.24
N LYS A 316 -19.92 -36.77 9.50
CA LYS A 316 -20.78 -37.94 9.31
C LYS A 316 -21.65 -37.69 8.08
N GLN A 317 -21.32 -38.40 7.01
CA GLN A 317 -22.11 -38.47 5.80
C GLN A 317 -22.94 -39.74 5.94
N ASN A 318 -24.26 -39.60 5.86
CA ASN A 318 -25.14 -40.78 5.84
C ASN A 318 -24.89 -41.56 4.53
N LEU A 319 -25.23 -42.85 4.52
CA LEU A 319 -25.07 -43.74 3.36
C LEU A 319 -25.81 -43.24 2.10
N ASP A 320 -26.76 -42.31 2.26
CA ASP A 320 -27.53 -41.65 1.20
C ASP A 320 -26.92 -40.34 0.69
N GLY A 321 -25.76 -39.92 1.23
CA GLY A 321 -25.06 -38.70 0.83
C GLY A 321 -25.53 -37.42 1.54
N THR A 322 -26.49 -37.50 2.47
CA THR A 322 -26.94 -36.35 3.27
C THR A 322 -25.94 -36.03 4.39
N LEU A 323 -25.75 -34.74 4.68
CA LEU A 323 -24.86 -34.27 5.75
C LEU A 323 -25.64 -34.20 7.07
N GLU A 324 -25.15 -34.87 8.12
CA GLU A 324 -25.75 -34.81 9.46
C GLU A 324 -25.56 -33.42 10.10
N GLU A 325 -26.60 -32.89 10.76
CA GLU A 325 -26.52 -31.64 11.50
C GLU A 325 -25.56 -31.75 12.70
N CYS A 326 -24.80 -30.68 12.97
CA CYS A 326 -23.94 -30.63 14.15
C CYS A 326 -24.77 -30.63 15.44
N GLY A 327 -24.67 -31.72 16.22
CA GLY A 327 -25.41 -31.89 17.49
C GLY A 327 -25.14 -30.85 18.57
N LEU A 328 -24.09 -30.02 18.44
CA LEU A 328 -23.76 -28.94 19.38
C LEU A 328 -24.36 -27.58 18.99
N CYS A 329 -24.53 -27.28 17.70
CA CYS A 329 -25.06 -25.98 17.27
C CYS A 329 -26.45 -26.06 16.59
N LYS A 330 -26.96 -27.25 16.27
CA LYS A 330 -28.28 -27.49 15.63
C LYS A 330 -28.54 -26.60 14.41
N GLN A 331 -27.49 -26.22 13.67
CA GLN A 331 -27.63 -25.43 12.45
C GLN A 331 -27.50 -26.34 11.23
N SER A 332 -28.56 -26.38 10.44
CA SER A 332 -28.57 -26.90 9.07
C SER A 332 -27.77 -25.97 8.16
N ALA A 333 -26.83 -26.54 7.41
CA ALA A 333 -25.96 -25.89 6.43
C ALA A 333 -24.84 -24.99 7.04
N GLY A 334 -23.60 -25.48 6.95
CA GLY A 334 -22.43 -24.67 6.56
C GLY A 334 -21.99 -23.48 7.42
N ILE A 335 -22.67 -23.15 8.53
CA ILE A 335 -22.56 -21.82 9.13
C ILE A 335 -21.88 -21.86 10.50
N SER A 336 -20.68 -21.27 10.55
CA SER A 336 -20.05 -20.63 11.72
C SER A 336 -19.71 -21.49 12.95
N CYS A 337 -18.52 -22.09 12.97
CA CYS A 337 -17.86 -22.50 14.23
C CYS A 337 -17.11 -21.34 14.93
N MET A 338 -17.50 -20.08 14.71
CA MET A 338 -16.92 -18.96 15.45
C MET A 338 -17.74 -18.54 16.69
N LYS A 339 -19.02 -18.93 16.82
CA LYS A 339 -19.86 -18.49 17.95
C LYS A 339 -19.93 -19.44 19.15
N THR A 340 -19.57 -20.73 19.04
CA THR A 340 -19.86 -21.72 20.10
C THR A 340 -18.75 -22.74 20.36
N CYS A 341 -17.49 -22.43 20.06
CA CYS A 341 -16.37 -23.29 20.48
C CYS A 341 -16.16 -23.15 21.99
N ASN A 342 -16.71 -24.08 22.78
CA ASN A 342 -16.71 -24.06 24.25
C ASN A 342 -15.39 -24.54 24.89
N ILE A 343 -14.26 -24.47 24.18
CA ILE A 343 -12.94 -24.81 24.72
C ILE A 343 -12.43 -23.61 25.52
N LYS A 344 -12.68 -23.65 26.83
CA LYS A 344 -12.31 -22.61 27.80
C LYS A 344 -10.79 -22.58 28.02
N LYS A 345 -10.15 -21.51 27.54
CA LYS A 345 -9.16 -20.61 28.20
C LYS A 345 -8.03 -20.21 27.24
N PRO A 346 -8.11 -19.01 26.63
CA PRO A 346 -6.96 -18.40 25.96
C PRO A 346 -6.36 -17.29 26.82
N ASP A 347 -5.17 -17.55 27.38
CA ASP A 347 -4.32 -16.52 28.00
C ASP A 347 -3.59 -15.74 26.90
N LYS A 348 -4.32 -14.93 26.11
CA LYS A 348 -3.90 -13.74 25.33
C LYS A 348 -4.90 -13.45 24.21
N ARG A 349 -4.92 -12.17 23.79
CA ARG A 349 -5.83 -11.53 22.81
C ARG A 349 -5.80 -12.10 21.38
N TYR A 350 -5.15 -13.24 21.13
CA TYR A 350 -4.99 -13.90 19.81
C TYR A 350 -5.06 -15.44 19.84
N ASP A 351 -5.54 -16.07 20.91
CA ASP A 351 -5.65 -17.53 20.95
C ASP A 351 -7.10 -17.99 20.75
N LEU A 352 -7.47 -18.21 19.48
CA LEU A 352 -8.52 -19.16 19.14
C LEU A 352 -7.99 -20.59 19.42
N CYS A 353 -8.87 -21.56 19.65
CA CYS A 353 -8.51 -22.99 19.81
C CYS A 353 -7.51 -23.44 18.72
N ASP A 354 -6.44 -24.17 19.04
CA ASP A 354 -5.47 -24.69 18.04
C ASP A 354 -6.07 -25.71 17.04
N GLN A 355 -7.37 -25.98 17.11
CA GLN A 355 -8.11 -26.76 16.11
C GLN A 355 -9.09 -25.87 15.31
N CYS A 356 -9.62 -24.80 15.92
CA CYS A 356 -10.55 -23.83 15.31
C CYS A 356 -9.87 -22.53 14.82
N LYS A 357 -8.58 -22.29 15.13
CA LYS A 357 -7.73 -21.20 14.62
C LYS A 357 -7.63 -21.16 13.09
N TYR A 358 -8.08 -22.23 12.43
CA TYR A 358 -7.70 -22.56 11.08
C TYR A 358 -8.87 -22.71 10.10
N THR A 359 -10.10 -22.42 10.53
CA THR A 359 -11.22 -22.22 9.61
C THR A 359 -11.25 -20.76 9.18
N ASP A 360 -10.85 -20.49 7.94
CA ASP A 360 -10.89 -19.14 7.31
C ASP A 360 -11.95 -19.07 6.20
N PHE A 361 -12.99 -19.91 6.31
CA PHE A 361 -14.14 -19.85 5.42
C PHE A 361 -14.75 -18.45 5.48
N SER A 362 -14.94 -17.85 4.31
CA SER A 362 -15.47 -16.49 4.18
C SER A 362 -16.65 -16.47 3.22
N GLU A 363 -17.65 -15.67 3.58
CA GLU A 363 -18.77 -15.26 2.72
C GLU A 363 -18.66 -13.76 2.38
N LYS A 364 -17.53 -13.12 2.74
CA LYS A 364 -17.28 -11.70 2.47
C LYS A 364 -16.83 -11.51 1.03
N TYR A 365 -17.73 -11.82 0.10
CA TYR A 365 -17.51 -11.69 -1.33
C TYR A 365 -18.52 -10.73 -1.92
N PHE A 366 -17.99 -9.87 -2.79
CA PHE A 366 -18.78 -9.07 -3.70
C PHE A 366 -18.45 -9.46 -5.12
N PHE A 367 -19.47 -9.56 -5.95
CA PHE A 367 -19.38 -9.79 -7.38
C PHE A 367 -19.96 -8.55 -8.03
N PHE A 368 -19.23 -7.94 -8.96
CA PHE A 368 -19.73 -6.76 -9.61
C PHE A 368 -19.34 -6.73 -11.07
N ASP A 369 -20.08 -5.90 -11.80
CA ASP A 369 -19.83 -5.52 -13.17
C ASP A 369 -20.26 -4.06 -13.34
N LEU A 370 -19.76 -3.42 -14.39
CA LEU A 370 -20.10 -2.04 -14.71
C LEU A 370 -20.35 -1.85 -16.20
N GLU A 371 -21.24 -0.92 -16.51
CA GLU A 371 -21.50 -0.48 -17.88
C GLU A 371 -20.95 0.92 -18.11
N THR A 372 -20.46 1.16 -19.32
CA THR A 372 -19.86 2.45 -19.69
C THR A 372 -20.46 3.01 -20.97
N MET A 373 -20.68 4.32 -20.96
CA MET A 373 -20.86 5.14 -22.15
C MET A 373 -19.51 5.33 -22.85
N GLN A 374 -19.49 5.43 -24.18
CA GLN A 374 -18.25 5.46 -24.98
C GLN A 374 -18.28 6.46 -26.15
N GLU A 375 -19.34 7.27 -26.28
CA GLU A 375 -19.53 8.19 -27.40
C GLU A 375 -18.47 9.30 -27.49
N THR A 376 -17.77 9.61 -26.39
CA THR A 376 -16.74 10.65 -26.33
C THR A 376 -15.33 10.13 -26.63
N GLY A 377 -15.19 8.84 -26.92
CA GLY A 377 -13.90 8.15 -26.98
C GLY A 377 -13.29 7.85 -25.61
N ASN A 378 -13.91 8.31 -24.52
CA ASN A 378 -13.57 7.94 -23.14
C ASN A 378 -14.70 7.10 -22.54
N HIS A 379 -14.33 6.06 -21.80
CA HIS A 379 -15.30 5.26 -21.06
C HIS A 379 -15.76 6.01 -19.80
N GLU A 380 -17.07 6.25 -19.69
CA GLU A 380 -17.72 6.87 -18.53
C GLU A 380 -18.71 5.87 -17.92
N VAL A 381 -18.53 5.50 -16.65
CA VAL A 381 -19.38 4.52 -15.97
C VAL A 381 -20.74 5.14 -15.69
N ASN A 382 -21.81 4.46 -16.09
CA ASN A 382 -23.19 4.90 -15.85
C ASN A 382 -24.07 3.87 -15.11
N VAL A 383 -23.57 2.65 -14.93
CA VAL A 383 -24.20 1.63 -14.09
C VAL A 383 -23.11 0.81 -13.41
N VAL A 384 -23.26 0.56 -12.12
CA VAL A 384 -22.50 -0.48 -11.41
C VAL A 384 -23.50 -1.34 -10.65
N ILE A 385 -23.42 -2.66 -10.82
CA ILE A 385 -24.24 -3.60 -10.06
C ILE A 385 -23.33 -4.50 -9.25
N ASN A 386 -23.68 -4.67 -7.98
CA ASN A 386 -22.92 -5.47 -7.04
C ASN A 386 -23.84 -6.46 -6.34
N HIS A 387 -23.52 -7.74 -6.42
CA HIS A 387 -24.14 -8.79 -5.61
C HIS A 387 -23.22 -9.21 -4.47
N ASP A 388 -23.78 -9.46 -3.30
CA ASP A 388 -23.09 -10.16 -2.23
C ASP A 388 -23.12 -11.68 -2.41
N PHE A 389 -22.50 -12.40 -1.48
CA PHE A 389 -22.45 -13.86 -1.47
C PHE A 389 -23.84 -14.53 -1.50
N HIS A 390 -24.85 -13.91 -0.88
CA HIS A 390 -26.21 -14.44 -0.78
C HIS A 390 -27.10 -14.00 -1.96
N GLY A 391 -26.59 -13.16 -2.86
CA GLY A 391 -27.34 -12.61 -3.99
C GLY A 391 -28.12 -11.34 -3.66
N ASN A 392 -27.85 -10.69 -2.51
CA ASN A 392 -28.40 -9.36 -2.27
C ASN A 392 -27.71 -8.37 -3.21
N LYS A 393 -28.52 -7.60 -3.94
CA LYS A 393 -28.03 -6.67 -4.97
C LYS A 393 -28.08 -5.22 -4.52
N THR A 394 -27.05 -4.48 -4.91
CA THR A 394 -26.96 -3.02 -4.78
C THR A 394 -26.61 -2.43 -6.13
N ILE A 395 -27.33 -1.37 -6.53
CA ILE A 395 -27.19 -0.71 -7.83
C ILE A 395 -26.69 0.72 -7.58
N PHE A 396 -25.74 1.17 -8.39
CA PHE A 396 -25.16 2.51 -8.36
C PHE A 396 -25.19 3.14 -9.75
N ASN A 397 -25.22 4.47 -9.80
CA ASN A 397 -25.28 5.20 -11.07
C ASN A 397 -23.89 5.56 -11.63
N ASP A 398 -22.84 5.44 -10.83
CA ASP A 398 -21.46 5.70 -11.26
C ASP A 398 -20.43 4.98 -10.34
N GLU A 399 -19.16 5.00 -10.75
CA GLU A 399 -18.07 4.38 -10.00
C GLU A 399 -17.75 5.09 -8.68
N ASN A 400 -18.06 6.38 -8.57
CA ASN A 400 -17.80 7.19 -7.38
C ASN A 400 -18.81 6.88 -6.26
N GLU A 401 -20.08 6.67 -6.59
CA GLU A 401 -21.11 6.15 -5.70
C GLU A 401 -20.73 4.76 -5.19
N TYR A 402 -20.37 3.85 -6.10
CA TYR A 402 -19.93 2.51 -5.73
C TYR A 402 -18.73 2.54 -4.78
N CYS A 403 -17.68 3.30 -5.11
CA CYS A 403 -16.49 3.35 -4.27
C CYS A 403 -16.73 4.04 -2.93
N ARG A 404 -17.57 5.09 -2.85
CA ARG A 404 -17.97 5.71 -1.56
C ARG A 404 -18.64 4.70 -0.64
N TRP A 405 -19.53 3.88 -1.20
CA TRP A 405 -20.19 2.80 -0.46
C TRP A 405 -19.19 1.70 -0.06
N LEU A 406 -18.34 1.26 -0.99
CA LEU A 406 -17.39 0.18 -0.76
C LEU A 406 -16.36 0.54 0.33
N PHE A 407 -15.86 1.78 0.32
CA PHE A 407 -14.84 2.29 1.24
C PHE A 407 -15.44 3.11 2.41
N ASP A 408 -16.64 2.78 2.87
CA ASP A 408 -17.26 3.41 4.05
C ASP A 408 -16.83 2.80 5.40
N GLY A 409 -16.03 1.73 5.36
CA GLY A 409 -15.54 0.99 6.54
C GLY A 409 -16.43 -0.17 6.98
N LYS A 410 -17.68 -0.29 6.51
CA LYS A 410 -18.58 -1.40 6.85
C LYS A 410 -18.17 -2.70 6.15
N HIS A 411 -17.55 -2.60 4.98
CA HIS A 411 -17.14 -3.73 4.14
C HIS A 411 -15.72 -4.24 4.45
N TYR A 412 -15.25 -4.06 5.69
CA TYR A 412 -13.89 -4.47 6.07
C TYR A 412 -13.65 -5.98 5.86
N GLY A 413 -12.58 -6.31 5.14
CA GLY A 413 -12.19 -7.69 4.86
C GLY A 413 -12.89 -8.37 3.68
N TYR A 414 -13.68 -7.64 2.89
CA TYR A 414 -14.34 -8.18 1.69
C TYR A 414 -13.37 -8.40 0.54
N THR A 415 -13.70 -9.37 -0.32
CA THR A 415 -13.04 -9.59 -1.61
C THR A 415 -14.04 -9.35 -2.73
N VAL A 416 -13.70 -8.40 -3.59
CA VAL A 416 -14.47 -7.98 -4.76
C VAL A 416 -13.96 -8.76 -5.98
N LEU A 417 -14.88 -9.36 -6.72
CA LEU A 417 -14.64 -10.10 -7.95
C LEU A 417 -15.33 -9.42 -9.12
N ALA A 418 -14.58 -9.27 -10.22
CA ALA A 418 -15.10 -8.95 -11.53
C ALA A 418 -14.68 -10.04 -12.52
N HIS A 419 -15.30 -10.07 -13.71
CA HIS A 419 -14.86 -10.94 -14.79
C HIS A 419 -14.08 -10.15 -15.82
N TYR A 420 -12.80 -10.49 -15.99
CA TYR A 420 -11.86 -9.73 -16.82
C TYR A 420 -11.55 -8.30 -16.30
N GLY A 421 -11.88 -8.02 -15.03
CA GLY A 421 -11.71 -6.71 -14.42
C GLY A 421 -10.27 -6.19 -14.38
N LYS A 422 -9.26 -7.07 -14.49
CA LYS A 422 -7.86 -6.66 -14.61
C LYS A 422 -7.58 -5.77 -15.82
N GLY A 423 -8.34 -5.96 -16.89
CA GLY A 423 -8.16 -5.23 -18.14
C GLY A 423 -8.96 -3.94 -18.21
N PHE A 424 -9.97 -3.78 -17.35
CA PHE A 424 -11.00 -2.75 -17.53
C PHE A 424 -11.53 -2.22 -16.19
N ASP A 425 -12.42 -2.94 -15.52
CA ASP A 425 -13.20 -2.50 -14.35
C ASP A 425 -12.35 -1.93 -13.22
N PHE A 426 -11.26 -2.64 -12.87
CA PHE A 426 -10.42 -2.24 -11.75
C PHE A 426 -9.67 -0.94 -12.01
N GLN A 427 -9.53 -0.50 -13.27
CA GLN A 427 -8.90 0.77 -13.60
C GLN A 427 -9.74 1.95 -13.09
N PHE A 428 -11.07 1.88 -13.17
CA PHE A 428 -11.96 2.90 -12.62
C PHE A 428 -11.86 2.97 -11.10
N LEU A 429 -11.85 1.80 -10.43
CA LEU A 429 -11.73 1.73 -8.98
C LEU A 429 -10.35 2.19 -8.48
N ALA A 430 -9.28 1.85 -9.22
CA ALA A 430 -7.93 2.31 -8.93
C ALA A 430 -7.82 3.84 -9.11
N LYS A 431 -8.42 4.39 -10.17
CA LYS A 431 -8.51 5.84 -10.40
C LYS A 431 -9.26 6.54 -9.27
N TYR A 432 -10.37 5.97 -8.78
CA TYR A 432 -11.07 6.49 -7.61
C TYR A 432 -10.18 6.47 -6.37
N CYS A 433 -9.53 5.33 -6.08
CA CYS A 433 -8.64 5.20 -4.94
C CYS A 433 -7.52 6.25 -4.99
N PHE A 434 -6.91 6.46 -6.15
CA PHE A 434 -5.88 7.47 -6.36
C PHE A 434 -6.40 8.89 -6.10
N LYS A 435 -7.52 9.28 -6.74
CA LYS A 435 -8.14 10.60 -6.56
C LYS A 435 -8.52 10.88 -5.10
N ASN A 436 -8.98 9.85 -4.39
CA ASN A 436 -9.42 9.94 -2.99
C ASN A 436 -8.34 9.55 -1.99
N LYS A 437 -7.09 9.35 -2.44
CA LYS A 437 -5.91 9.02 -1.60
C LYS A 437 -6.08 7.77 -0.75
N ILE A 438 -6.90 6.81 -1.21
CA ILE A 438 -7.03 5.50 -0.59
C ILE A 438 -5.79 4.69 -0.96
N LYS A 439 -5.02 4.30 0.04
CA LYS A 439 -3.79 3.55 -0.18
C LYS A 439 -4.11 2.14 -0.67
N VAL A 440 -3.60 1.81 -1.85
CA VAL A 440 -3.72 0.48 -2.45
C VAL A 440 -2.36 -0.13 -2.75
N PHE A 441 -2.25 -1.43 -2.57
CA PHE A 441 -1.19 -2.26 -3.10
C PHE A 441 -1.69 -2.91 -4.40
N THR A 442 -0.91 -2.84 -5.47
CA THR A 442 -1.29 -3.30 -6.80
C THR A 442 -0.25 -4.27 -7.38
N ILE A 443 -0.70 -5.24 -8.17
CA ILE A 443 0.15 -6.13 -8.97
C ILE A 443 -0.31 -6.03 -10.42
N TYR A 444 0.62 -5.83 -11.33
CA TYR A 444 0.36 -5.69 -12.77
C TYR A 444 0.95 -6.85 -13.58
N GLN A 445 0.33 -7.14 -14.71
CA GLN A 445 0.91 -7.94 -15.80
C GLN A 445 0.81 -7.12 -17.08
N GLY A 446 1.92 -6.47 -17.47
CA GLY A 446 1.88 -5.38 -18.46
C GLY A 446 0.93 -4.28 -17.97
N ASN A 447 -0.02 -3.87 -18.82
CA ASN A 447 -1.00 -2.83 -18.48
C ASN A 447 -2.22 -3.36 -17.71
N LYS A 448 -2.29 -4.65 -17.39
CA LYS A 448 -3.44 -5.28 -16.72
C LYS A 448 -3.24 -5.30 -15.19
N LEU A 449 -4.20 -4.77 -14.44
CA LEU A 449 -4.21 -4.74 -12.98
C LEU A 449 -4.68 -6.09 -12.40
N MET A 450 -3.75 -7.01 -12.21
CA MET A 450 -4.02 -8.39 -11.77
C MET A 450 -4.59 -8.49 -10.35
N TYR A 451 -4.18 -7.57 -9.48
CA TYR A 451 -4.58 -7.54 -8.08
C TYR A 451 -4.53 -6.12 -7.56
N MET A 452 -5.51 -5.75 -6.75
CA MET A 452 -5.51 -4.53 -5.95
C MET A 452 -5.96 -4.86 -4.53
N GLN A 453 -5.34 -4.23 -3.53
CA GLN A 453 -5.77 -4.35 -2.13
C GLN A 453 -5.65 -3.01 -1.42
N SER A 454 -6.73 -2.55 -0.81
CA SER A 454 -6.65 -1.45 0.15
C SER A 454 -6.27 -1.96 1.52
N SER A 455 -5.18 -1.43 2.10
CA SER A 455 -4.72 -1.85 3.42
C SER A 455 -5.61 -1.33 4.54
N ASP A 456 -6.11 -0.10 4.41
CA ASP A 456 -6.90 0.57 5.45
C ASP A 456 -8.29 -0.08 5.61
N TYR A 457 -8.86 -0.56 4.51
CA TYR A 457 -10.14 -1.26 4.48
C TYR A 457 -10.01 -2.79 4.47
N ASN A 458 -8.80 -3.31 4.27
CA ASN A 458 -8.54 -4.73 4.03
C ASN A 458 -9.45 -5.34 2.93
N ILE A 459 -9.78 -4.54 1.91
CA ILE A 459 -10.60 -4.98 0.76
C ILE A 459 -9.66 -5.40 -0.37
N ARG A 460 -9.95 -6.55 -0.98
CA ARG A 460 -9.19 -7.14 -2.08
C ARG A 460 -10.00 -7.10 -3.36
N PHE A 461 -9.33 -6.94 -4.50
CA PHE A 461 -9.92 -7.01 -5.83
C PHE A 461 -9.18 -8.09 -6.61
N ILE A 462 -9.92 -9.10 -7.09
CA ILE A 462 -9.36 -10.22 -7.86
C ILE A 462 -10.21 -10.48 -9.10
N ASP A 463 -9.55 -10.83 -10.20
CA ASP A 463 -10.22 -11.17 -11.44
C ASP A 463 -10.56 -12.67 -11.49
N SER A 464 -11.85 -12.99 -11.62
CA SER A 464 -12.33 -14.37 -11.74
C SER A 464 -11.77 -15.09 -12.98
N PHE A 465 -11.42 -14.35 -14.04
CA PHE A 465 -10.81 -14.90 -15.25
C PHE A 465 -9.44 -15.55 -14.98
N ASN A 466 -8.72 -15.12 -13.94
CA ASN A 466 -7.45 -15.74 -13.54
C ASN A 466 -7.63 -17.16 -12.97
N PHE A 467 -8.87 -17.59 -12.78
CA PHE A 467 -9.24 -18.91 -12.27
C PHE A 467 -9.97 -19.73 -13.33
N THR A 468 -10.95 -19.14 -14.01
CA THR A 468 -11.80 -19.87 -14.97
C THR A 468 -11.20 -19.97 -16.36
N LEU A 469 -10.40 -18.98 -16.78
CA LEU A 469 -9.76 -18.90 -18.10
C LEU A 469 -10.74 -19.03 -19.29
N ILE A 470 -12.02 -18.74 -19.07
CA ILE A 470 -13.08 -18.78 -20.09
C ILE A 470 -13.95 -17.52 -20.00
N PRO A 471 -14.58 -17.07 -21.11
CA PRO A 471 -15.52 -15.95 -21.09
C PRO A 471 -16.75 -16.22 -20.22
N LEU A 472 -17.35 -15.16 -19.68
CA LEU A 472 -18.54 -15.21 -18.82
C LEU A 472 -19.72 -15.94 -19.48
N ARG A 473 -19.97 -15.70 -20.77
CA ARG A 473 -21.01 -16.39 -21.56
C ARG A 473 -20.91 -17.92 -21.55
N ASN A 474 -19.73 -18.48 -21.26
CA ASN A 474 -19.52 -19.93 -21.19
C ASN A 474 -19.72 -20.50 -19.77
N PHE A 475 -19.92 -19.66 -18.75
CA PHE A 475 -20.12 -20.11 -17.36
C PHE A 475 -21.36 -21.00 -17.20
N PRO A 476 -22.54 -20.68 -17.80
CA PRO A 476 -23.71 -21.54 -17.65
C PRO A 476 -23.46 -22.97 -18.13
N LYS A 477 -22.85 -23.12 -19.31
CA LYS A 477 -22.46 -24.43 -19.84
C LYS A 477 -21.41 -25.14 -18.98
N THR A 478 -20.43 -24.39 -18.47
CA THR A 478 -19.30 -24.95 -17.72
C THR A 478 -19.70 -25.42 -16.32
N PHE A 479 -20.58 -24.68 -15.64
CA PHE A 479 -21.01 -24.97 -14.27
C PHE A 479 -22.40 -25.61 -14.19
N GLY A 480 -23.02 -25.94 -15.33
CA GLY A 480 -24.35 -26.57 -15.39
C GLY A 480 -25.48 -25.66 -14.89
N LEU A 481 -25.36 -24.35 -15.09
CA LEU A 481 -26.35 -23.36 -14.64
C LEU A 481 -27.49 -23.24 -15.66
N ARG A 482 -28.70 -23.01 -15.17
CA ARG A 482 -29.84 -22.66 -16.04
C ARG A 482 -29.61 -21.24 -16.54
N GLU A 483 -29.50 -21.06 -17.87
CA GLU A 483 -29.39 -19.73 -18.50
C GLU A 483 -30.60 -18.86 -18.10
N LEU A 484 -30.34 -17.68 -17.52
CA LEU A 484 -31.38 -16.79 -17.00
C LEU A 484 -31.87 -15.71 -17.99
N ALA A 485 -31.18 -15.44 -19.10
CA ALA A 485 -31.73 -14.54 -20.12
C ALA A 485 -31.15 -14.80 -21.54
N LYS A 486 -32.06 -15.10 -22.48
CA LYS A 486 -31.83 -14.98 -23.93
C LYS A 486 -32.16 -13.54 -24.35
N GLY A 487 -31.16 -12.71 -24.60
CA GLY A 487 -31.36 -11.36 -25.13
C GLY A 487 -30.05 -10.71 -25.57
N TYR A 488 -30.15 -9.64 -26.37
CA TYR A 488 -29.01 -8.83 -26.78
C TYR A 488 -29.18 -7.41 -26.24
N PHE A 489 -28.09 -6.79 -25.78
CA PHE A 489 -28.10 -5.41 -25.30
C PHE A 489 -27.49 -4.46 -26.35
N PRO A 490 -28.11 -3.29 -26.62
CA PRO A 490 -27.62 -2.35 -27.62
C PRO A 490 -26.49 -1.47 -27.05
N HIS A 491 -25.27 -2.01 -26.96
CA HIS A 491 -24.12 -1.31 -26.36
C HIS A 491 -23.82 0.07 -26.96
N LEU A 492 -24.04 0.27 -28.27
CA LEU A 492 -23.81 1.56 -28.93
C LEU A 492 -24.96 2.56 -28.67
N PHE A 493 -26.09 2.10 -28.14
CA PHE A 493 -27.21 2.96 -27.72
C PHE A 493 -27.00 3.54 -26.32
N ASN A 494 -26.01 3.04 -25.57
CA ASN A 494 -25.62 3.56 -24.26
C ASN A 494 -24.89 4.90 -24.41
N THR A 495 -25.67 5.97 -24.54
CA THR A 495 -25.19 7.35 -24.65
C THR A 495 -25.89 8.24 -23.63
N LYS A 496 -25.30 9.40 -23.35
CA LYS A 496 -25.88 10.39 -22.44
C LYS A 496 -27.29 10.84 -22.85
N SER A 497 -27.57 10.94 -24.15
CA SER A 497 -28.90 11.35 -24.65
C SER A 497 -29.98 10.30 -24.42
N ASN A 498 -29.60 9.02 -24.34
CA ASN A 498 -30.53 7.89 -24.33
C ASN A 498 -30.79 7.31 -22.94
N GLN A 499 -30.18 7.87 -21.88
CA GLN A 499 -30.30 7.32 -20.52
C GLN A 499 -31.75 7.26 -19.99
N ASN A 500 -32.64 8.13 -20.50
CA ASN A 500 -34.06 8.17 -20.15
C ASN A 500 -34.97 7.74 -21.32
N TYR A 501 -34.43 7.05 -22.32
CA TYR A 501 -35.17 6.65 -23.50
C TYR A 501 -36.24 5.60 -23.16
N ILE A 502 -37.48 5.89 -23.55
CA ILE A 502 -38.61 4.97 -23.55
C ILE A 502 -39.25 5.07 -24.93
N GLY A 503 -39.18 3.99 -25.71
CA GLY A 503 -39.65 3.99 -27.09
C GLY A 503 -39.59 2.62 -27.73
N LYS A 504 -39.41 2.54 -29.05
CA LYS A 504 -39.21 1.26 -29.74
C LYS A 504 -37.81 0.72 -29.46
N TYR A 505 -37.61 -0.59 -29.67
CA TYR A 505 -36.27 -1.17 -29.61
C TYR A 505 -35.31 -0.45 -30.58
N PRO A 506 -34.05 -0.18 -30.17
CA PRO A 506 -33.05 0.47 -31.01
C PRO A 506 -32.80 -0.31 -32.30
N ASP A 507 -32.37 0.40 -33.35
CA ASP A 507 -31.99 -0.23 -34.62
C ASP A 507 -30.86 -1.25 -34.46
N LYS A 508 -30.82 -2.21 -35.38
CA LYS A 508 -29.83 -3.31 -35.39
C LYS A 508 -28.38 -2.81 -35.30
N CYS A 509 -28.08 -1.65 -35.88
CA CYS A 509 -26.74 -1.05 -35.85
C CYS A 509 -26.23 -0.83 -34.43
N TYR A 510 -27.12 -0.59 -33.46
CA TYR A 510 -26.72 -0.31 -32.08
C TYR A 510 -26.26 -1.55 -31.28
N TYR A 511 -26.45 -2.75 -31.83
CA TYR A 511 -26.07 -4.02 -31.20
C TYR A 511 -24.72 -4.55 -31.69
N GLY A 512 -23.99 -3.78 -32.50
CA GLY A 512 -22.78 -4.28 -33.17
C GLY A 512 -23.10 -5.37 -34.19
N TYR A 513 -24.27 -5.30 -34.84
CA TYR A 513 -24.73 -6.30 -35.83
C TYR A 513 -23.69 -6.59 -36.92
N ASP A 514 -22.93 -5.56 -37.33
CA ASP A 514 -21.92 -5.68 -38.37
C ASP A 514 -20.69 -6.49 -37.94
N SER A 515 -20.37 -6.56 -36.64
CA SER A 515 -19.26 -7.38 -36.12
C SER A 515 -19.66 -8.82 -35.77
N MET A 516 -20.96 -9.15 -35.83
CA MET A 516 -21.45 -10.51 -35.59
C MET A 516 -21.12 -11.46 -36.74
N THR A 517 -20.80 -12.71 -36.41
CA THR A 517 -20.64 -13.81 -37.39
C THR A 517 -21.98 -14.16 -38.06
N GLY A 518 -21.94 -14.83 -39.21
CA GLY A 518 -23.16 -15.22 -39.95
C GLY A 518 -24.15 -16.07 -39.15
N GLU A 519 -23.67 -16.93 -38.23
CA GLU A 519 -24.53 -17.71 -37.34
C GLU A 519 -25.16 -16.83 -36.24
N GLN A 520 -24.37 -15.95 -35.62
CA GLN A 520 -24.87 -15.00 -34.62
C GLN A 520 -25.91 -14.05 -35.19
N ARG A 521 -25.75 -13.59 -36.45
CA ARG A 521 -26.73 -12.74 -37.12
C ARG A 521 -28.08 -13.45 -37.30
N LYS A 522 -28.09 -14.73 -37.70
CA LYS A 522 -29.35 -15.50 -37.82
C LYS A 522 -30.10 -15.59 -36.50
N THR A 523 -29.38 -15.87 -35.41
CA THR A 523 -29.96 -15.93 -34.07
C THR A 523 -30.45 -14.56 -33.60
N PHE A 524 -29.67 -13.51 -33.86
CA PHE A 524 -30.04 -12.12 -33.57
C PHE A 524 -31.29 -11.70 -34.33
N GLU A 525 -31.38 -11.92 -35.63
CA GLU A 525 -32.54 -11.50 -36.44
C GLU A 525 -33.84 -12.19 -36.02
N LYS A 526 -33.75 -13.48 -35.64
CA LYS A 526 -34.89 -14.21 -35.09
C LYS A 526 -35.39 -13.59 -33.79
N TRP A 527 -34.48 -13.20 -32.90
CA TRP A 527 -34.82 -12.52 -31.65
C TRP A 527 -35.30 -11.09 -31.87
N TYR A 528 -34.61 -10.31 -32.71
CA TYR A 528 -34.96 -8.92 -32.98
C TYR A 528 -36.35 -8.81 -33.63
N GLY A 529 -36.70 -9.77 -34.50
CA GLY A 529 -38.04 -9.87 -35.08
C GLY A 529 -39.16 -10.04 -34.05
N THR A 530 -38.89 -10.60 -32.87
CA THR A 530 -39.90 -10.77 -31.81
C THR A 530 -40.06 -9.53 -30.93
N VAL A 531 -39.03 -8.67 -30.81
CA VAL A 531 -39.04 -7.54 -29.88
C VAL A 531 -39.06 -6.15 -30.52
N LYS A 532 -38.73 -6.01 -31.82
CA LYS A 532 -38.50 -4.70 -32.48
C LYS A 532 -39.63 -3.67 -32.34
N ASP A 533 -40.88 -4.13 -32.24
CA ASP A 533 -42.07 -3.27 -32.15
C ASP A 533 -42.59 -3.14 -30.70
N GLU A 534 -41.95 -3.81 -29.75
CA GLU A 534 -42.25 -3.68 -28.33
C GLU A 534 -41.66 -2.38 -27.74
N THR A 535 -42.07 -2.06 -26.52
CA THR A 535 -41.53 -0.90 -25.79
C THR A 535 -40.22 -1.27 -25.12
N PHE A 536 -39.18 -0.53 -25.45
CA PHE A 536 -37.85 -0.58 -24.87
C PHE A 536 -37.66 0.58 -23.88
N ASP A 537 -37.44 0.22 -22.62
CA ASP A 537 -37.04 1.13 -21.54
C ASP A 537 -35.54 0.94 -21.30
N PHE A 538 -34.74 1.91 -21.76
CA PHE A 538 -33.29 1.78 -21.74
C PHE A 538 -32.75 1.56 -20.32
N ARG A 539 -33.27 2.30 -19.34
CA ARG A 539 -32.79 2.22 -17.95
C ARG A 539 -33.11 0.86 -17.34
N LYS A 540 -34.28 0.29 -17.62
CA LYS A 540 -34.62 -1.06 -17.15
C LYS A 540 -33.77 -2.14 -17.80
N GLU A 541 -33.54 -2.06 -19.12
CA GLU A 541 -32.80 -3.09 -19.85
C GLU A 541 -31.30 -3.07 -19.54
N ILE A 542 -30.67 -1.90 -19.37
CA ILE A 542 -29.24 -1.84 -18.97
C ILE A 542 -29.02 -2.40 -17.55
N ILE A 543 -29.94 -2.13 -16.61
CA ILE A 543 -29.87 -2.71 -15.26
C ILE A 543 -30.03 -4.22 -15.35
N LYS A 544 -31.04 -4.71 -16.09
CA LYS A 544 -31.32 -6.14 -16.22
C LYS A 544 -30.18 -6.90 -16.89
N TYR A 545 -29.54 -6.30 -17.89
CA TYR A 545 -28.37 -6.88 -18.55
C TYR A 545 -27.20 -7.04 -17.58
N CYS A 546 -26.79 -5.95 -16.94
CA CYS A 546 -25.67 -5.96 -15.98
C CYS A 546 -25.99 -6.85 -14.76
N ASP A 547 -27.23 -6.87 -14.27
CA ASP A 547 -27.67 -7.73 -13.15
C ASP A 547 -27.53 -9.21 -13.49
N SER A 548 -27.84 -9.58 -14.75
CA SER A 548 -27.67 -10.94 -15.25
C SER A 548 -26.20 -11.35 -15.33
N ASP A 549 -25.32 -10.48 -15.84
CA ASP A 549 -23.88 -10.77 -15.92
C ASP A 549 -23.26 -10.93 -14.53
N VAL A 550 -23.62 -10.07 -13.57
CA VAL A 550 -23.19 -10.20 -12.17
C VAL A 550 -23.72 -11.49 -11.52
N ASP A 551 -24.97 -11.88 -11.78
CA ASP A 551 -25.52 -13.12 -11.22
C ASP A 551 -24.83 -14.37 -11.79
N ILE A 552 -24.57 -14.40 -13.10
CA ILE A 552 -23.81 -15.49 -13.76
C ILE A 552 -22.40 -15.58 -13.16
N LEU A 553 -21.73 -14.43 -12.99
CA LEU A 553 -20.41 -14.35 -12.36
C LEU A 553 -20.44 -14.90 -10.93
N ARG A 554 -21.39 -14.44 -10.12
CA ARG A 554 -21.58 -14.87 -8.74
C ARG A 554 -21.79 -16.38 -8.66
N ILE A 555 -22.79 -16.89 -9.36
CA ILE A 555 -23.14 -18.32 -9.30
C ILE A 555 -21.96 -19.17 -9.79
N GLY A 556 -21.35 -18.83 -10.92
CA GLY A 556 -20.21 -19.60 -11.44
C GLY A 556 -18.99 -19.58 -10.51
N CYS A 557 -18.68 -18.44 -9.88
CA CYS A 557 -17.61 -18.36 -8.89
C CYS A 557 -17.94 -19.18 -7.63
N LEU A 558 -19.19 -19.16 -7.16
CA LEU A 558 -19.60 -19.94 -5.99
C LEU A 558 -19.55 -21.45 -6.27
N GLU A 559 -19.93 -21.91 -7.47
CA GLU A 559 -19.76 -23.31 -7.87
C GLU A 559 -18.28 -23.71 -7.95
N LEU A 560 -17.42 -22.85 -8.50
CA LEU A 560 -15.98 -23.07 -8.49
C LEU A 560 -15.43 -23.19 -7.06
N LYS A 561 -15.81 -22.27 -6.18
CA LYS A 561 -15.41 -22.30 -4.76
C LYS A 561 -15.88 -23.59 -4.07
N LYS A 562 -17.12 -24.04 -4.31
CA LYS A 562 -17.64 -25.31 -3.79
C LYS A 562 -16.79 -26.49 -4.25
N LEU A 563 -16.38 -26.53 -5.53
CA LEU A 563 -15.54 -27.60 -6.06
C LEU A 563 -14.17 -27.67 -5.39
N PHE A 564 -13.50 -26.53 -5.21
CA PHE A 564 -12.20 -26.45 -4.54
C PHE A 564 -12.28 -26.83 -3.05
N LEU A 565 -13.33 -26.38 -2.35
CA LEU A 565 -13.57 -26.76 -0.97
C LEU A 565 -13.78 -28.28 -0.84
N LYS A 566 -14.60 -28.86 -1.72
CA LYS A 566 -14.84 -30.32 -1.73
C LYS A 566 -13.58 -31.13 -2.03
N THR A 567 -12.75 -30.65 -2.94
CA THR A 567 -11.62 -31.44 -3.48
C THR A 567 -10.35 -31.31 -2.64
N ALA A 568 -10.04 -30.11 -2.16
CA ALA A 568 -8.75 -29.81 -1.54
C ALA A 568 -8.86 -28.96 -0.27
N ASP A 569 -10.08 -28.76 0.25
CA ASP A 569 -10.35 -27.98 1.47
C ASP A 569 -9.70 -26.59 1.44
N ILE A 570 -9.91 -25.88 0.32
CA ILE A 570 -9.30 -24.58 0.03
C ILE A 570 -10.32 -23.65 -0.61
N ASP A 571 -10.24 -22.36 -0.27
CA ASP A 571 -10.98 -21.32 -0.97
C ASP A 571 -10.07 -20.69 -2.05
N PRO A 572 -10.39 -20.85 -3.35
CA PRO A 572 -9.55 -20.37 -4.43
C PRO A 572 -9.39 -18.84 -4.41
N PHE A 573 -10.41 -18.11 -3.95
CA PHE A 573 -10.45 -16.65 -3.97
C PHE A 573 -9.64 -16.02 -2.83
N ARG A 574 -9.09 -16.84 -1.93
CA ARG A 574 -8.04 -16.39 -0.99
C ARG A 574 -6.68 -16.20 -1.66
N TYR A 575 -6.56 -16.55 -2.93
CA TYR A 575 -5.40 -16.38 -3.81
C TYR A 575 -5.72 -15.40 -4.95
N VAL A 576 -4.75 -15.17 -5.85
CA VAL A 576 -4.88 -14.22 -6.98
C VAL A 576 -5.06 -14.94 -8.32
N THR A 577 -4.49 -16.14 -8.46
CA THR A 577 -4.48 -16.91 -9.70
C THR A 577 -4.66 -18.40 -9.43
N LEU A 578 -5.14 -19.14 -10.44
CA LEU A 578 -5.23 -20.60 -10.38
C LEU A 578 -3.89 -21.26 -10.04
N ALA A 579 -2.78 -20.80 -10.64
CA ALA A 579 -1.44 -21.31 -10.34
C ALA A 579 -1.08 -21.14 -8.85
N GLY A 580 -1.47 -20.01 -8.24
CA GLY A 580 -1.29 -19.78 -6.81
C GLY A 580 -2.10 -20.75 -5.95
N VAL A 581 -3.32 -21.09 -6.37
CA VAL A 581 -4.16 -22.11 -5.71
C VAL A 581 -3.52 -23.49 -5.83
N CYS A 582 -3.11 -23.90 -7.04
CA CYS A 582 -2.45 -25.19 -7.28
C CYS A 582 -1.16 -25.33 -6.46
N MET A 583 -0.33 -24.28 -6.39
CA MET A 583 0.88 -24.27 -5.57
C MET A 583 0.56 -24.39 -4.08
N ALA A 584 -0.53 -23.77 -3.60
CA ALA A 584 -0.95 -23.92 -2.22
C ALA A 584 -1.44 -25.33 -1.90
N ILE A 585 -2.20 -25.95 -2.82
CA ILE A 585 -2.63 -27.35 -2.70
C ILE A 585 -1.40 -28.27 -2.67
N TYR A 586 -0.47 -28.08 -3.60
CA TYR A 586 0.79 -28.84 -3.65
C TYR A 586 1.56 -28.74 -2.33
N ARG A 587 1.81 -27.52 -1.85
CA ARG A 587 2.56 -27.29 -0.60
C ARG A 587 1.86 -27.77 0.66
N ASN A 588 0.54 -27.90 0.64
CA ASN A 588 -0.23 -28.38 1.79
C ASN A 588 -0.36 -29.91 1.80
N ASN A 589 -0.69 -30.51 0.65
CA ASN A 589 -1.14 -31.90 0.57
C ASN A 589 -0.08 -32.86 0.02
N PHE A 590 0.88 -32.37 -0.76
CA PHE A 590 1.75 -33.21 -1.59
C PHE A 590 3.25 -32.99 -1.38
N LEU A 591 3.66 -31.82 -0.89
CA LEU A 591 5.07 -31.50 -0.66
C LEU A 591 5.64 -32.34 0.48
N LYS A 592 6.49 -33.31 0.12
CA LYS A 592 7.32 -34.07 1.06
C LYS A 592 8.45 -33.19 1.60
N GLU A 593 8.79 -33.39 2.86
CA GLU A 593 9.87 -32.65 3.51
C GLU A 593 11.20 -32.80 2.77
N ASN A 594 11.95 -31.71 2.70
CA ASN A 594 13.32 -31.68 2.15
C ASN A 594 13.48 -32.15 0.69
N THR A 595 12.43 -32.03 -0.14
CA THR A 595 12.48 -32.48 -1.55
C THR A 595 12.77 -31.38 -2.58
N ILE A 596 12.42 -30.12 -2.27
CA ILE A 596 12.68 -28.98 -3.16
C ILE A 596 13.66 -28.04 -2.47
N ALA A 597 14.91 -28.04 -2.90
CA ALA A 597 15.91 -27.11 -2.42
C ALA A 597 15.60 -25.69 -2.93
N ILE A 598 15.82 -24.70 -2.06
CA ILE A 598 15.73 -23.28 -2.38
C ILE A 598 17.17 -22.75 -2.42
N ASP A 599 17.56 -22.25 -3.58
CA ASP A 599 18.85 -21.57 -3.74
C ASP A 599 18.84 -20.24 -2.95
N GLU A 600 19.92 -20.00 -2.20
CA GLU A 600 20.06 -18.80 -1.39
C GLU A 600 20.43 -17.56 -2.22
N ASP A 601 20.91 -17.74 -3.45
CA ASP A 601 21.38 -16.65 -4.31
C ASP A 601 20.29 -16.08 -5.24
N VAL A 602 19.13 -16.73 -5.36
CA VAL A 602 18.11 -16.44 -6.40
C VAL A 602 17.01 -15.46 -5.94
N ILE A 603 16.94 -15.08 -4.66
CA ILE A 603 15.88 -14.20 -4.14
C ILE A 603 16.50 -12.97 -3.47
N GLN A 604 16.59 -11.85 -4.20
CA GLN A 604 16.82 -10.50 -3.66
C GLN A 604 15.50 -9.77 -3.44
#